data_AF-A0A2V9AHR5-F1
#
_entry.id   AF-A0A2V9AHR5-F1
#
_cell.length_a   1.000
_cell.length_b   1.000
_cell.length_c   1.000
_cell.angle_alpha   90.00
_cell.angle_beta   90.00
_cell.angle_gamma   90.00
#
_symmetry.space_group_name_H-M   'P 1'
#
loop_
_entity.id
_entity.type
_entity.pdbx_description
1 polymer ?
#
loop_
_entity_poly.entity_id
_entity_poly.type
_entity_poly.pdbx_seq_one_letter_code
_entity_poly.pdbx_strand_id
1 'polypeptide(L)'
;MPQTLRPGFAILAAALLLVPPALAFQSPLSDEAIRDAYFLGQRNDEATANLFLSYLRTLPPPKSGPYISEVEFYTPYSQLVERSRLHSVGYSAQQATKDYRATSDTIYVRIRIDFTSTYGAFELYRSGRLLDAPKRAAETQRPDYYRDFRAGITQKDQWIEPLSIQIVPAGWQRSGHVPFSDFFFAPFLSPASFYSGSSNGRGSSHGCAYCFIGWDVWLQYDASDVRSDDATVEVLTTDGQHIAVLFDLSHLR
;
A
#
# COMPACT_ATOMS: atom_id res chain seq x y z
N MET A 1 -40.28 54.47 -10.08
CA MET A 1 -40.36 53.01 -9.90
C MET A 1 -39.46 52.34 -10.92
N PRO A 2 -38.46 51.55 -10.48
CA PRO A 2 -38.19 50.32 -11.20
C PRO A 2 -37.81 49.17 -10.26
N GLN A 3 -38.50 48.04 -10.41
CA GLN A 3 -38.02 46.73 -9.99
C GLN A 3 -38.25 45.80 -11.18
N THR A 4 -37.23 45.05 -11.59
CA THR A 4 -37.27 43.62 -11.98
C THR A 4 -36.09 43.26 -12.88
N LEU A 5 -34.93 43.02 -12.28
CA LEU A 5 -33.81 42.30 -12.90
C LEU A 5 -33.07 41.56 -11.79
N ARG A 6 -33.72 40.59 -11.13
CA ARG A 6 -33.12 39.93 -9.96
C ARG A 6 -33.48 38.46 -9.62
N PRO A 7 -34.16 37.64 -10.43
CA PRO A 7 -34.29 36.21 -10.09
C PRO A 7 -33.33 35.27 -10.85
N GLY A 8 -32.73 35.68 -11.97
CA GLY A 8 -31.94 34.76 -12.83
C GLY A 8 -30.56 34.38 -12.29
N PHE A 9 -29.86 35.32 -11.64
CA PHE A 9 -28.49 35.09 -11.15
C PHE A 9 -28.41 34.22 -9.89
N ALA A 10 -29.49 34.14 -9.10
CA ALA A 10 -29.49 33.38 -7.86
C ALA A 10 -29.51 31.86 -8.10
N ILE A 11 -30.14 31.40 -9.19
CA ILE A 11 -30.25 29.96 -9.50
C ILE A 11 -28.93 29.40 -10.03
N LEU A 12 -28.17 30.18 -10.82
CA LEU A 12 -26.87 29.74 -11.32
C LEU A 12 -25.80 29.66 -10.20
N ALA A 13 -25.85 30.57 -9.22
CA ALA A 13 -24.96 30.55 -8.07
C ALA A 13 -25.26 29.39 -7.09
N ALA A 14 -26.54 29.02 -6.93
CA ALA A 14 -26.94 27.90 -6.08
C ALA A 14 -26.56 26.53 -6.69
N ALA A 15 -26.53 26.41 -8.02
CA ALA A 15 -26.13 25.17 -8.70
C ALA A 15 -24.62 24.87 -8.60
N LEU A 16 -23.76 25.89 -8.49
CA LEU A 16 -22.31 25.69 -8.33
C LEU A 16 -21.90 25.28 -6.90
N LEU A 17 -22.75 25.51 -5.89
CA LEU A 17 -22.46 25.16 -4.48
C LEU A 17 -22.85 23.71 -4.11
N LEU A 18 -23.49 22.99 -5.03
CA LEU A 18 -23.93 21.60 -4.84
C LEU A 18 -22.98 20.57 -5.46
N VAL A 19 -21.87 20.99 -6.07
CA VAL A 19 -20.80 20.08 -6.45
C VAL A 19 -19.93 19.90 -5.22
N PRO A 20 -20.04 18.80 -4.45
CA PRO A 20 -19.07 18.54 -3.40
C PRO A 20 -17.70 18.54 -4.05
N PRO A 21 -16.68 19.22 -3.46
CA PRO A 21 -15.33 19.04 -3.94
C PRO A 21 -15.07 17.54 -3.94
N ALA A 22 -14.74 16.98 -5.10
CA ALA A 22 -14.24 15.62 -5.17
C ALA A 22 -12.86 15.65 -4.49
N LEU A 23 -12.84 15.61 -3.16
CA LEU A 23 -11.62 15.43 -2.39
C LEU A 23 -11.15 14.01 -2.71
N ALA A 24 -10.19 13.88 -3.60
CA ALA A 24 -9.63 12.58 -3.94
C ALA A 24 -8.47 12.21 -2.99
N PHE A 25 -8.73 12.42 -1.71
CA PHE A 25 -8.31 11.64 -0.54
C PHE A 25 -9.24 12.14 0.58
N GLN A 26 -10.09 11.28 1.13
CA GLN A 26 -11.06 11.68 2.15
C GLN A 26 -10.93 10.80 3.40
N SER A 27 -10.76 11.44 4.56
CA SER A 27 -10.86 10.81 5.87
C SER A 27 -11.67 11.73 6.81
N PRO A 28 -12.76 11.23 7.43
CA PRO A 28 -13.36 9.92 7.21
C PRO A 28 -14.11 9.81 5.89
N LEU A 29 -14.18 8.59 5.36
CA LEU A 29 -14.96 8.26 4.16
C LEU A 29 -16.45 8.55 4.40
N SER A 30 -17.10 9.08 3.35
CA SER A 30 -18.56 9.19 3.30
C SER A 30 -19.21 7.81 3.15
N ASP A 31 -20.49 7.71 3.48
CA ASP A 31 -21.23 6.46 3.33
C ASP A 31 -21.29 6.03 1.85
N GLU A 32 -21.34 6.98 0.93
CA GLU A 32 -21.22 6.73 -0.51
C GLU A 32 -19.86 6.13 -0.88
N ALA A 33 -18.77 6.72 -0.39
CA ALA A 33 -17.42 6.24 -0.68
C ALA A 33 -17.19 4.84 -0.10
N ILE A 34 -17.70 4.55 1.10
CA ILE A 34 -17.66 3.21 1.71
C ILE A 34 -18.39 2.20 0.83
N ARG A 35 -19.61 2.54 0.39
CA ARG A 35 -20.42 1.66 -0.43
C ARG A 35 -19.78 1.40 -1.80
N ASP A 36 -19.24 2.46 -2.42
CA ASP A 36 -18.57 2.37 -3.71
C ASP A 36 -17.29 1.53 -3.61
N ALA A 37 -16.48 1.74 -2.57
CA ALA A 37 -15.29 0.93 -2.29
C ALA A 37 -15.65 -0.56 -2.09
N TYR A 38 -16.72 -0.83 -1.35
CA TYR A 38 -17.24 -2.18 -1.17
C TYR A 38 -17.57 -2.83 -2.52
N PHE A 39 -18.41 -2.19 -3.34
CA PHE A 39 -18.80 -2.77 -4.62
C PHE A 39 -17.62 -2.92 -5.57
N LEU A 40 -16.69 -1.97 -5.59
CA LEU A 40 -15.48 -2.05 -6.40
C LEU A 40 -14.59 -3.22 -5.96
N GLY A 41 -14.46 -3.46 -4.65
CA GLY A 41 -13.74 -4.62 -4.12
C GLY A 41 -14.43 -5.95 -4.43
N GLN A 42 -15.75 -6.02 -4.28
CA GLN A 42 -16.55 -7.22 -4.58
C GLN A 42 -16.51 -7.62 -6.06
N ARG A 43 -16.41 -6.64 -6.97
CA ARG A 43 -16.24 -6.91 -8.40
C ARG A 43 -14.97 -7.69 -8.69
N ASN A 44 -13.87 -7.34 -8.01
CA ASN A 44 -12.57 -7.98 -8.13
C ASN A 44 -12.15 -8.20 -9.60
N ASP A 45 -12.31 -7.16 -10.42
CA ASP A 45 -12.13 -7.22 -11.87
C ASP A 45 -11.06 -6.21 -12.33
N GLU A 46 -10.99 -5.96 -13.64
CA GLU A 46 -10.05 -5.01 -14.24
C GLU A 46 -10.21 -3.58 -13.68
N ALA A 47 -11.42 -3.17 -13.29
CA ALA A 47 -11.61 -1.85 -12.68
C ALA A 47 -10.98 -1.79 -11.28
N THR A 48 -11.09 -2.87 -10.50
CA THR A 48 -10.40 -3.03 -9.22
C THR A 48 -8.88 -3.02 -9.41
N ALA A 49 -8.38 -3.70 -10.45
CA ALA A 49 -6.96 -3.71 -10.81
C ALA A 49 -6.43 -2.31 -11.12
N ASN A 50 -7.13 -1.60 -12.00
CA ASN A 50 -6.76 -0.27 -12.46
C ASN A 50 -6.78 0.76 -11.32
N LEU A 51 -7.69 0.59 -10.34
CA LEU A 51 -7.63 1.33 -9.10
C LEU A 51 -6.29 1.09 -8.41
N PHE A 52 -5.93 -0.15 -8.08
CA PHE A 52 -4.69 -0.41 -7.34
C PHE A 52 -3.43 0.07 -8.07
N LEU A 53 -3.41 0.05 -9.40
CA LEU A 53 -2.30 0.62 -10.19
C LEU A 53 -2.11 2.12 -9.97
N SER A 54 -3.18 2.88 -9.70
CA SER A 54 -3.01 4.32 -9.44
C SER A 54 -2.24 4.57 -8.14
N TYR A 55 -2.30 3.63 -7.19
CA TYR A 55 -1.61 3.68 -5.89
C TYR A 55 -0.25 2.97 -5.89
N LEU A 56 0.17 2.36 -7.01
CA LEU A 56 1.46 1.67 -7.15
C LEU A 56 2.42 2.53 -7.98
N ARG A 57 3.67 2.58 -7.55
CA ARG A 57 4.79 3.13 -8.32
C ARG A 57 5.90 2.10 -8.35
N THR A 58 6.29 1.69 -9.56
CA THR A 58 7.41 0.78 -9.78
C THR A 58 8.64 1.56 -10.21
N LEU A 59 9.80 1.11 -9.77
CA LEU A 59 11.09 1.75 -10.03
C LEU A 59 12.01 0.75 -10.74
N PRO A 60 12.77 1.19 -11.76
CA PRO A 60 13.61 0.29 -12.53
C PRO A 60 14.80 -0.21 -11.69
N PRO A 61 15.22 -1.47 -11.88
CA PRO A 61 16.39 -2.00 -11.17
C PRO A 61 17.67 -1.28 -11.60
N PRO A 62 18.57 -0.95 -10.66
CA PRO A 62 19.91 -0.48 -10.98
C PRO A 62 20.79 -1.63 -11.48
N LYS A 63 22.02 -1.32 -11.88
CA LYS A 63 22.98 -2.33 -12.38
C LYS A 63 23.39 -3.35 -11.34
N SER A 64 23.45 -2.96 -10.07
CA SER A 64 23.78 -3.83 -8.94
C SER A 64 23.31 -3.20 -7.62
N GLY A 65 23.23 -4.01 -6.58
CA GLY A 65 22.84 -3.57 -5.24
C GLY A 65 21.39 -3.92 -4.84
N PRO A 66 21.02 -3.60 -3.59
CA PRO A 66 19.64 -3.43 -3.18
C PRO A 66 19.04 -2.19 -3.85
N TYR A 67 17.73 -2.19 -4.04
CA TYR A 67 17.02 -1.04 -4.58
C TYR A 67 15.56 -1.07 -4.16
N ILE A 68 14.91 0.09 -4.21
CA ILE A 68 13.46 0.17 -4.06
C ILE A 68 12.85 -0.20 -5.39
N SER A 69 12.07 -1.28 -5.44
CA SER A 69 11.42 -1.75 -6.66
C SER A 69 9.97 -1.27 -6.76
N GLU A 70 9.28 -1.14 -5.62
CA GLU A 70 7.88 -0.74 -5.56
C GLU A 70 7.64 0.20 -4.37
N VAL A 71 6.75 1.17 -4.56
CA VAL A 71 6.14 1.97 -3.50
C VAL A 71 4.64 1.93 -3.69
N GLU A 72 3.90 1.56 -2.66
CA GLU A 72 2.44 1.50 -2.65
C GLU A 72 1.87 2.40 -1.56
N PHE A 73 0.81 3.14 -1.90
CA PHE A 73 0.16 4.08 -1.00
C PHE A 73 -1.27 3.63 -0.69
N TYR A 74 -1.56 3.28 0.56
CA TYR A 74 -2.84 2.73 0.99
C TYR A 74 -3.69 3.82 1.67
N THR A 75 -4.62 4.41 0.93
CA THR A 75 -5.63 5.32 1.49
C THR A 75 -6.75 4.53 2.20
N PRO A 76 -7.55 5.16 3.08
CA PRO A 76 -8.72 4.48 3.66
C PRO A 76 -9.64 3.84 2.61
N TYR A 77 -9.83 4.49 1.47
CA TYR A 77 -10.63 3.94 0.36
C TYR A 77 -9.99 2.69 -0.24
N SER A 78 -8.70 2.73 -0.60
CA SER A 78 -8.04 1.57 -1.22
C SER A 78 -7.95 0.38 -0.28
N GLN A 79 -7.74 0.61 1.01
CA GLN A 79 -7.80 -0.43 2.06
C GLN A 79 -9.20 -1.06 2.18
N LEU A 80 -10.27 -0.27 2.04
CA LEU A 80 -11.63 -0.81 2.08
C LEU A 80 -11.97 -1.61 0.81
N VAL A 81 -11.50 -1.18 -0.35
CA VAL A 81 -11.59 -1.95 -1.61
C VAL A 81 -10.85 -3.28 -1.45
N GLU A 82 -9.63 -3.25 -0.92
CA GLU A 82 -8.82 -4.44 -0.64
C GLU A 82 -9.53 -5.40 0.32
N ARG A 83 -10.00 -4.90 1.47
CA ARG A 83 -10.72 -5.70 2.46
C ARG A 83 -11.98 -6.34 1.85
N SER A 84 -12.76 -5.56 1.12
CA SER A 84 -13.98 -6.05 0.47
C SER A 84 -13.67 -7.13 -0.57
N ARG A 85 -12.59 -6.98 -1.32
CA ARG A 85 -12.10 -8.00 -2.26
C ARG A 85 -11.70 -9.31 -1.57
N LEU A 86 -10.98 -9.21 -0.45
CA LEU A 86 -10.55 -10.37 0.34
C LEU A 86 -11.73 -11.10 1.01
N HIS A 87 -12.82 -10.38 1.30
CA HIS A 87 -14.03 -10.92 1.89
C HIS A 87 -15.18 -10.92 0.87
N SER A 88 -15.20 -11.89 -0.06
CA SER A 88 -16.24 -11.99 -1.11
C SER A 88 -17.49 -12.78 -0.71
N VAL A 89 -17.38 -13.71 0.25
CA VAL A 89 -18.51 -14.58 0.65
C VAL A 89 -19.09 -14.12 1.99
N GLY A 90 -20.38 -13.81 2.00
CA GLY A 90 -21.11 -13.42 3.23
C GLY A 90 -20.79 -12.02 3.75
N TYR A 91 -19.95 -11.25 3.04
CA TYR A 91 -19.63 -9.88 3.38
C TYR A 91 -20.58 -8.91 2.70
N SER A 92 -21.27 -8.06 3.48
CA SER A 92 -22.25 -7.11 2.97
C SER A 92 -21.75 -5.67 3.06
N ALA A 93 -22.31 -4.77 2.26
CA ALA A 93 -22.02 -3.33 2.35
C ALA A 93 -22.30 -2.76 3.75
N GLN A 94 -23.31 -3.29 4.45
CA GLN A 94 -23.64 -2.90 5.82
C GLN A 94 -22.54 -3.35 6.80
N GLN A 95 -22.00 -4.55 6.61
CA GLN A 95 -20.87 -5.04 7.40
C GLN A 95 -19.61 -4.22 7.10
N ALA A 96 -19.33 -3.91 5.83
CA ALA A 96 -18.23 -3.04 5.42
C ALA A 96 -18.29 -1.66 6.10
N THR A 97 -19.48 -1.08 6.18
CA THR A 97 -19.70 0.18 6.91
C THR A 97 -19.40 0.03 8.40
N LYS A 98 -19.91 -1.03 9.04
CA LYS A 98 -19.66 -1.29 10.47
C LYS A 98 -18.17 -1.47 10.76
N ASP A 99 -17.49 -2.27 9.96
CA ASP A 99 -16.07 -2.57 10.14
C ASP A 99 -15.22 -1.32 9.94
N TYR A 100 -15.51 -0.51 8.92
CA TYR A 100 -14.82 0.74 8.67
C TYR A 100 -15.00 1.73 9.82
N ARG A 101 -16.24 1.91 10.30
CA ARG A 101 -16.54 2.82 11.42
C ARG A 101 -15.99 2.33 12.77
N ALA A 102 -15.65 1.05 12.89
CA ALA A 102 -15.03 0.48 14.09
C ALA A 102 -13.51 0.69 14.16
N THR A 103 -12.89 1.14 13.06
CA THR A 103 -11.45 1.39 12.98
C THR A 103 -11.15 2.87 12.83
N SER A 104 -10.02 3.33 13.38
CA SER A 104 -9.50 4.65 13.06
C SER A 104 -8.96 4.67 11.63
N ASP A 105 -9.07 5.82 10.97
CA ASP A 105 -8.48 5.98 9.64
C ASP A 105 -6.97 6.06 9.73
N THR A 106 -6.33 5.14 9.02
CA THR A 106 -4.89 5.07 8.92
C THR A 106 -4.50 5.06 7.45
N ILE A 107 -3.33 5.60 7.14
CA ILE A 107 -2.67 5.39 5.85
C ILE A 107 -1.55 4.40 6.08
N TYR A 108 -1.36 3.49 5.11
CA TYR A 108 -0.16 2.68 5.03
C TYR A 108 0.65 3.05 3.79
N VAL A 109 1.98 3.05 3.92
CA VAL A 109 2.88 3.10 2.77
C VAL A 109 3.73 1.85 2.82
N ARG A 110 3.72 1.08 1.73
CA ARG A 110 4.61 -0.06 1.57
C ARG A 110 5.76 0.34 0.66
N ILE A 111 6.97 0.04 1.09
CA ILE A 111 8.18 0.19 0.29
C ILE A 111 8.79 -1.20 0.12
N ARG A 112 8.90 -1.65 -1.13
CA ARG A 112 9.52 -2.93 -1.47
C ARG A 112 10.98 -2.71 -1.79
N ILE A 113 11.83 -3.39 -1.04
CA ILE A 113 13.27 -3.44 -1.26
C ILE A 113 13.58 -4.79 -1.91
N ASP A 114 14.05 -4.78 -3.16
CA ASP A 114 14.53 -5.98 -3.83
C ASP A 114 16.06 -5.94 -3.99
N PHE A 115 16.64 -7.11 -4.28
CA PHE A 115 18.05 -7.23 -4.62
C PHE A 115 18.23 -7.54 -6.10
N THR A 116 19.15 -6.84 -6.75
CA THR A 116 19.60 -7.21 -8.10
C THR A 116 20.25 -8.59 -8.09
N SER A 117 20.17 -9.32 -9.21
CA SER A 117 20.80 -10.64 -9.35
C SER A 117 22.33 -10.60 -9.16
N THR A 118 22.96 -9.47 -9.47
CA THR A 118 24.41 -9.25 -9.33
C THR A 118 24.85 -8.93 -7.90
N TYR A 119 23.91 -8.64 -6.98
CA TYR A 119 24.25 -8.29 -5.60
C TYR A 119 24.71 -9.51 -4.76
N GLY A 120 24.49 -10.73 -5.25
CA GLY A 120 24.89 -11.96 -4.55
C GLY A 120 24.05 -12.29 -3.30
N ALA A 121 23.04 -11.47 -2.98
CA ALA A 121 22.13 -11.70 -1.86
C ALA A 121 21.41 -13.05 -1.95
N PHE A 122 21.12 -13.52 -3.16
CA PHE A 122 20.51 -14.83 -3.37
C PHE A 122 21.31 -15.96 -2.71
N GLU A 123 22.64 -15.96 -2.82
CA GLU A 123 23.51 -16.97 -2.19
C GLU A 123 23.60 -16.78 -0.66
N LEU A 124 23.52 -15.53 -0.19
CA LEU A 124 23.53 -15.20 1.25
C LEU A 124 22.23 -15.60 1.96
N TYR A 125 21.07 -15.44 1.31
CA TYR A 125 19.76 -15.77 1.90
C TYR A 125 19.31 -17.21 1.62
N ARG A 126 19.85 -17.87 0.58
CA ARG A 126 19.63 -19.31 0.34
C ARG A 126 20.34 -20.20 1.37
N SER A 127 21.45 -19.74 1.95
CA SER A 127 22.30 -20.54 2.84
C SER A 127 21.88 -20.52 4.32
N GLY A 128 20.92 -19.67 4.73
CA GLY A 128 20.51 -19.52 6.13
C GLY A 128 19.12 -20.09 6.43
N ARG A 129 19.04 -21.06 7.36
CA ARG A 129 17.78 -21.32 8.09
C ARG A 129 17.42 -20.05 8.87
N LEU A 130 16.40 -19.32 8.43
CA LEU A 130 15.97 -18.01 8.96
C LEU A 130 15.60 -17.99 10.47
N LEU A 131 15.53 -19.14 11.13
CA LEU A 131 15.12 -19.27 12.54
C LEU A 131 16.27 -19.48 13.52
N ASP A 132 17.50 -19.72 13.04
CA ASP A 132 18.65 -19.92 13.91
C ASP A 132 19.47 -18.62 13.99
N ALA A 133 19.77 -18.16 15.21
CA ALA A 133 20.70 -17.07 15.44
C ALA A 133 22.08 -17.41 14.82
N PRO A 134 22.78 -16.42 14.25
CA PRO A 134 24.05 -16.66 13.55
C PRO A 134 25.06 -17.32 14.50
N LYS A 135 25.51 -18.53 14.15
CA LYS A 135 26.59 -19.20 14.88
C LYS A 135 27.88 -18.44 14.56
N ARG A 136 28.31 -17.59 15.51
CA ARG A 136 29.59 -16.88 15.53
C ARG A 136 30.71 -17.74 14.94
N ALA A 137 31.26 -17.32 13.79
CA ALA A 137 32.71 -17.29 13.50
C ALA A 137 33.06 -17.10 12.01
N ALA A 138 32.13 -17.21 11.04
CA ALA A 138 32.49 -17.09 9.62
C ALA A 138 31.35 -16.63 8.68
N GLU A 139 30.32 -15.95 9.18
CA GLU A 139 29.29 -15.39 8.32
C GLU A 139 29.75 -14.02 7.82
N THR A 140 29.90 -13.89 6.50
CA THR A 140 29.82 -12.60 5.81
C THR A 140 28.64 -11.85 6.41
N GLN A 141 28.91 -10.72 7.08
CA GLN A 141 27.87 -9.94 7.75
C GLN A 141 26.76 -9.67 6.74
N ARG A 142 25.57 -10.23 6.98
CA ARG A 142 24.45 -10.04 6.06
C ARG A 142 24.17 -8.53 6.01
N PRO A 143 24.05 -7.93 4.81
CA PRO A 143 23.76 -6.51 4.72
C PRO A 143 22.44 -6.23 5.43
N ASP A 144 22.51 -5.57 6.58
CA ASP A 144 21.35 -5.09 7.34
C ASP A 144 20.80 -3.81 6.68
N TYR A 145 20.59 -3.84 5.35
CA TYR A 145 20.16 -2.70 4.55
C TYR A 145 18.85 -2.07 5.06
N TYR A 146 18.02 -2.89 5.70
CA TYR A 146 16.76 -2.47 6.31
C TYR A 146 16.92 -1.79 7.69
N ARG A 147 18.08 -1.85 8.37
CA ARG A 147 18.19 -1.35 9.77
C ARG A 147 18.39 0.15 9.87
N ASP A 148 18.92 0.76 8.82
CA ASP A 148 19.43 2.14 8.86
C ASP A 148 18.90 2.98 7.68
N PHE A 149 17.76 2.62 7.08
CA PHE A 149 17.07 3.50 6.13
C PHE A 149 16.08 4.40 6.87
N ARG A 150 15.91 5.63 6.39
CA ARG A 150 14.85 6.54 6.84
C ARG A 150 13.83 6.65 5.73
N ALA A 151 12.57 6.38 6.04
CA ALA A 151 11.48 6.53 5.09
C ALA A 151 10.31 7.29 5.72
N GLY A 152 9.66 8.12 4.91
CA GLY A 152 8.58 8.98 5.36
C GLY A 152 7.78 9.58 4.23
N ILE A 153 6.80 10.39 4.60
CA ILE A 153 6.03 11.21 3.67
C ILE A 153 6.47 12.67 3.86
N THR A 154 6.73 13.35 2.76
CA THR A 154 6.92 14.81 2.71
C THR A 154 5.75 15.44 1.97
N GLN A 155 5.10 16.42 2.60
CA GLN A 155 4.07 17.26 1.98
C GLN A 155 4.40 18.73 2.20
N LYS A 156 4.44 19.53 1.11
CA LYS A 156 4.75 20.97 1.20
C LYS A 156 6.04 21.26 2.01
N ASP A 157 7.09 20.49 1.73
CA ASP A 157 8.39 20.55 2.42
C ASP A 157 8.35 20.20 3.92
N GLN A 158 7.22 19.69 4.42
CA GLN A 158 7.07 19.21 5.79
C GLN A 158 7.15 17.69 5.81
N TRP A 159 8.10 17.18 6.59
CA TRP A 159 8.22 15.76 6.89
C TRP A 159 7.15 15.32 7.89
N ILE A 160 6.45 14.24 7.57
CA ILE A 160 5.48 13.58 8.44
C ILE A 160 6.11 12.28 8.94
N GLU A 161 6.31 12.18 10.25
CA GLU A 161 6.87 10.97 10.86
C GLU A 161 5.80 9.87 10.91
N PRO A 162 6.14 8.61 10.54
CA PRO A 162 5.22 7.50 10.67
C PRO A 162 4.94 7.17 12.14
N LEU A 163 3.70 6.80 12.45
CA LEU A 163 3.29 6.25 13.74
C LEU A 163 4.00 4.95 14.07
N SER A 164 4.24 4.12 13.05
CA SER A 164 5.01 2.88 13.21
C SER A 164 5.71 2.49 11.92
N ILE A 165 6.82 1.77 12.06
CA ILE A 165 7.59 1.19 10.96
C ILE A 165 7.70 -0.31 11.23
N GLN A 166 7.23 -1.13 10.30
CA GLN A 166 7.35 -2.58 10.36
C GLN A 166 8.15 -3.08 9.17
N ILE A 167 9.12 -3.95 9.43
CA ILE A 167 9.99 -4.51 8.41
C ILE A 167 9.79 -6.01 8.42
N VAL A 168 9.39 -6.56 7.27
CA VAL A 168 9.09 -7.98 7.12
C VAL A 168 9.79 -8.52 5.88
N PRO A 169 10.25 -9.79 5.88
CA PRO A 169 10.78 -10.38 4.67
C PRO A 169 9.73 -10.38 3.56
N ALA A 170 10.14 -10.05 2.32
CA ALA A 170 9.20 -9.96 1.20
C ALA A 170 8.43 -11.28 1.03
N GLY A 171 7.11 -11.21 0.85
CA GLY A 171 6.23 -12.39 0.73
C GLY A 171 5.74 -12.98 2.06
N TRP A 172 6.11 -12.41 3.20
CA TRP A 172 5.50 -12.71 4.50
C TRP A 172 4.38 -11.71 4.84
N GLN A 173 3.15 -12.19 4.92
CA GLN A 173 1.97 -11.35 5.22
C GLN A 173 1.80 -11.11 6.73
N ARG A 174 2.66 -10.26 7.32
CA ARG A 174 2.52 -9.82 8.72
C ARG A 174 1.87 -8.44 8.89
N SER A 175 1.76 -7.66 7.83
CA SER A 175 1.25 -6.29 7.84
C SER A 175 -0.28 -6.17 7.79
N GLY A 176 -1.00 -7.26 7.53
CA GLY A 176 -2.46 -7.24 7.36
C GLY A 176 -2.94 -6.75 6.00
N HIS A 177 -2.03 -6.38 5.11
CA HIS A 177 -2.29 -5.94 3.74
C HIS A 177 -1.61 -6.88 2.73
N VAL A 178 -2.25 -7.03 1.57
CA VAL A 178 -1.78 -7.74 0.40
C VAL A 178 -1.23 -6.69 -0.58
N PRO A 179 0.02 -6.88 -1.08
CA PRO A 179 0.59 -6.05 -2.13
C PRO A 179 -0.34 -5.83 -3.32
N PHE A 180 -0.38 -4.60 -3.84
CA PHE A 180 -1.14 -4.29 -5.06
C PHE A 180 -0.56 -5.00 -6.29
N SER A 181 0.75 -5.22 -6.32
CA SER A 181 1.41 -5.99 -7.38
C SER A 181 0.93 -7.45 -7.46
N ASP A 182 0.49 -8.05 -6.36
CA ASP A 182 -0.04 -9.44 -6.34
C ASP A 182 -1.34 -9.58 -7.14
N PHE A 183 -2.07 -8.48 -7.38
CA PHE A 183 -3.26 -8.49 -8.23
C PHE A 183 -2.95 -8.86 -9.69
N PHE A 184 -1.74 -8.54 -10.17
CA PHE A 184 -1.35 -8.70 -11.58
C PHE A 184 -0.71 -10.06 -11.89
N PHE A 185 -0.06 -10.67 -10.90
CA PHE A 185 0.61 -11.96 -11.08
C PHE A 185 -0.29 -13.19 -10.84
N ALA A 186 -1.52 -12.98 -10.37
CA ALA A 186 -2.51 -14.03 -10.17
C ALA A 186 -3.86 -13.65 -10.79
N PRO A 187 -3.95 -13.44 -12.11
CA PRO A 187 -5.25 -13.18 -12.68
C PRO A 187 -6.06 -14.50 -12.61
N PHE A 188 -7.31 -14.41 -12.15
CA PHE A 188 -8.36 -15.44 -12.24
C PHE A 188 -8.43 -16.58 -11.19
N LEU A 189 -7.59 -16.62 -10.14
CA LEU A 189 -7.79 -17.58 -9.03
C LEU A 189 -8.26 -16.87 -7.74
N SER A 190 -9.55 -16.53 -7.67
CA SER A 190 -10.23 -16.29 -6.39
C SER A 190 -10.24 -17.59 -5.54
N PRO A 191 -10.58 -17.55 -4.24
CA PRO A 191 -9.85 -16.93 -3.13
C PRO A 191 -9.60 -18.03 -2.07
N ALA A 192 -8.69 -18.97 -2.32
CA ALA A 192 -8.36 -20.02 -1.33
C ALA A 192 -7.03 -20.74 -1.58
N SER A 193 -6.41 -20.57 -2.75
CA SER A 193 -5.38 -21.51 -3.20
C SER A 193 -3.93 -21.10 -2.92
N PHE A 194 -3.67 -19.88 -2.43
CA PHE A 194 -2.29 -19.42 -2.20
C PHE A 194 -2.00 -18.85 -0.82
N TYR A 195 -3.00 -18.61 0.03
CA TYR A 195 -2.79 -18.13 1.39
C TYR A 195 -3.70 -18.84 2.39
N SER A 196 -3.43 -20.13 2.57
CA SER A 196 -3.70 -20.84 3.82
C SER A 196 -2.35 -21.37 4.29
N GLY A 197 -1.62 -20.51 4.98
CA GLY A 197 -0.69 -20.96 6.01
C GLY A 197 -1.49 -21.54 7.17
N SER A 198 -2.24 -22.63 6.91
CA SER A 198 -2.73 -23.50 7.95
C SER A 198 -1.51 -23.94 8.75
N SER A 199 -1.46 -23.53 10.01
CA SER A 199 -0.39 -23.81 10.95
C SER A 199 -0.25 -25.30 11.29
N ASN A 200 -0.86 -26.23 10.55
CA ASN A 200 -0.80 -27.67 10.78
C ASN A 200 -0.87 -28.46 9.46
N GLY A 201 0.21 -28.43 8.68
CA GLY A 201 0.33 -29.26 7.49
C GLY A 201 1.78 -29.53 7.14
N ARG A 202 2.29 -30.69 7.56
CA ARG A 202 3.54 -31.27 7.02
C ARG A 202 3.31 -31.63 5.54
N GLY A 203 3.41 -30.64 4.66
CA GLY A 203 3.36 -30.80 3.21
C GLY A 203 4.72 -30.44 2.63
N SER A 204 5.46 -31.45 2.19
CA SER A 204 6.76 -31.33 1.55
C SER A 204 6.63 -30.64 0.18
N SER A 205 6.84 -29.32 0.14
CA SER A 205 6.97 -28.56 -1.10
C SER A 205 8.43 -28.59 -1.59
N HIS A 206 8.83 -29.72 -2.20
CA HIS A 206 9.99 -29.76 -3.07
C HIS A 206 9.56 -29.24 -4.45
N GLY A 207 9.89 -27.98 -4.81
CA GLY A 207 9.69 -27.56 -6.20
C GLY A 207 9.74 -26.06 -6.52
N CYS A 208 9.40 -25.17 -5.58
CA CYS A 208 9.67 -23.74 -5.71
C CYS A 208 10.31 -23.28 -4.41
N ALA A 209 11.63 -23.16 -4.39
CA ALA A 209 12.31 -22.46 -3.33
C ALA A 209 11.78 -21.02 -3.35
N TYR A 210 11.03 -20.63 -2.32
CA TYR A 210 10.73 -19.23 -2.02
C TYR A 210 12.07 -18.55 -1.72
N CYS A 211 12.77 -18.14 -2.77
CA CYS A 211 13.93 -17.28 -2.63
C CYS A 211 13.39 -15.90 -2.26
N PHE A 212 13.46 -15.56 -0.98
CA PHE A 212 13.16 -14.22 -0.49
C PHE A 212 14.20 -13.26 -1.07
N ILE A 213 13.85 -12.51 -2.10
CA ILE A 213 14.76 -11.53 -2.72
C ILE A 213 14.37 -10.13 -2.25
N GLY A 214 14.24 -9.91 -0.94
CA GLY A 214 13.91 -8.57 -0.46
C GLY A 214 13.25 -8.44 0.90
N TRP A 215 12.82 -7.22 1.17
CA TRP A 215 12.13 -6.78 2.38
C TRP A 215 10.95 -5.88 2.01
N ASP A 216 9.85 -6.03 2.73
CA ASP A 216 8.74 -5.07 2.71
C ASP A 216 8.83 -4.20 3.96
N VAL A 217 8.81 -2.90 3.75
CA VAL A 217 8.74 -1.89 4.81
C VAL A 217 7.35 -1.30 4.80
N TRP A 218 6.66 -1.37 5.93
CA TRP A 218 5.34 -0.81 6.13
C TRP A 218 5.44 0.38 7.08
N LEU A 219 5.05 1.54 6.58
CA LEU A 219 4.92 2.78 7.34
C LEU A 219 3.44 3.01 7.61
N GLN A 220 3.08 3.30 8.85
CA GLN A 220 1.72 3.61 9.24
C GLN A 220 1.61 5.10 9.62
N TYR A 221 0.56 5.77 9.18
CA TYR A 221 0.28 7.18 9.50
C TYR A 221 -1.15 7.34 10.00
N ASP A 222 -1.39 8.38 10.80
CA ASP A 222 -2.74 8.86 11.04
C ASP A 222 -3.22 9.56 9.75
N ALA A 223 -4.42 9.21 9.28
CA ALA A 223 -4.95 9.82 8.07
C ALA A 223 -5.20 11.34 8.23
N SER A 224 -5.38 11.83 9.46
CA SER A 224 -5.57 13.26 9.73
C SER A 224 -4.29 14.09 9.63
N ASP A 225 -3.12 13.45 9.71
CA ASP A 225 -1.82 14.12 9.56
C ASP A 225 -1.44 14.32 8.09
N VAL A 226 -2.10 13.60 7.16
CA VAL A 226 -1.82 13.64 5.72
C VAL A 226 -2.92 14.40 4.99
N ARG A 227 -2.51 15.35 4.15
CA ARG A 227 -3.41 16.22 3.40
C ARG A 227 -3.80 15.59 2.06
N SER A 228 -4.98 15.94 1.55
CA SER A 228 -5.39 15.62 0.16
C SER A 228 -4.70 16.56 -0.84
N ASP A 229 -3.38 16.46 -0.91
CA ASP A 229 -2.52 17.14 -1.88
C ASP A 229 -1.31 16.25 -2.21
N ASP A 230 -0.44 16.73 -3.10
CA ASP A 230 0.75 15.98 -3.50
C ASP A 230 1.59 15.54 -2.30
N ALA A 231 1.83 14.22 -2.22
CA ALA A 231 2.65 13.59 -1.22
C ALA A 231 3.86 12.93 -1.88
N THR A 232 5.05 13.20 -1.34
CA THR A 232 6.26 12.53 -1.77
C THR A 232 6.64 11.49 -0.74
N VAL A 233 6.68 10.22 -1.13
CA VAL A 233 7.32 9.18 -0.31
C VAL A 233 8.82 9.28 -0.52
N GLU A 234 9.52 9.63 0.54
CA GLU A 234 10.98 9.76 0.53
C GLU A 234 11.61 8.55 1.21
N VAL A 235 12.63 7.99 0.57
CA VAL A 235 13.44 6.90 1.09
C VAL A 235 14.89 7.31 1.01
N LEU A 236 15.53 7.40 2.17
CA LEU A 236 16.95 7.69 2.35
C LEU A 236 17.62 6.40 2.78
N THR A 237 18.46 5.87 1.92
CA THR A 237 19.16 4.59 2.12
C THR A 237 20.57 4.84 2.66
N THR A 238 21.17 3.83 3.27
CA THR A 238 22.51 3.95 3.90
C THR A 238 23.64 4.19 2.93
N ASP A 239 23.49 3.73 1.68
CA ASP A 239 24.43 3.98 0.59
C ASP A 239 24.26 5.37 -0.03
N GLY A 240 23.44 6.23 0.58
CA GLY A 240 23.22 7.61 0.18
C GLY A 240 22.27 7.75 -1.00
N GLN A 241 21.54 6.71 -1.39
CA GLN A 241 20.47 6.86 -2.37
C GLN A 241 19.32 7.63 -1.71
N HIS A 242 18.88 8.66 -2.41
CA HIS A 242 17.67 9.38 -2.08
C HIS A 242 16.66 9.12 -3.19
N ILE A 243 15.58 8.45 -2.83
CA ILE A 243 14.49 8.12 -3.73
C ILE A 243 13.27 8.90 -3.27
N ALA A 244 12.71 9.68 -4.20
CA ALA A 244 11.52 10.47 -3.99
C ALA A 244 10.44 10.01 -4.97
N VAL A 245 9.33 9.52 -4.46
CA VAL A 245 8.21 9.00 -5.25
C VAL A 245 6.98 9.86 -5.03
N LEU A 246 6.52 10.53 -6.09
CA LEU A 246 5.37 11.42 -6.05
C LEU A 246 4.05 10.66 -6.18
N PHE A 247 3.12 10.96 -5.28
CA PHE A 247 1.72 10.55 -5.30
C PHE A 247 0.82 11.78 -5.28
N ASP A 248 -0.08 11.86 -6.24
CA ASP A 248 -1.09 12.90 -6.29
C ASP A 248 -2.32 12.45 -5.48
N LEU A 249 -2.32 12.78 -4.17
CA LEU A 249 -3.44 12.47 -3.27
C LEU A 249 -4.64 13.42 -3.47
N SER A 250 -4.64 14.23 -4.53
CA SER A 250 -5.84 14.95 -4.98
C SER A 250 -6.59 14.21 -6.07
N HIS A 251 -6.01 13.10 -6.58
CA HIS A 251 -6.62 12.19 -7.55
C HIS A 251 -6.77 10.74 -7.05
N LEU A 252 -6.32 10.43 -5.82
CA LEU A 252 -6.33 9.10 -5.20
C LEU A 252 -7.37 8.97 -4.08
N ARG A 253 -8.58 8.52 -4.43
CA ARG A 253 -9.70 8.36 -3.50
C ARG A 253 -9.34 7.66 -2.19
#